data_AF-A0A450VMB0-F1
#
_entry.id   AF-A0A450VMB0-F1
#
_cell.length_a   1.000
_cell.length_b   1.000
_cell.length_c   1.000
_cell.angle_alpha   90.00
_cell.angle_beta   90.00
_cell.angle_gamma   90.00
#
_symmetry.space_group_name_H-M   'P 1'
#
loop_
_entity.id
_entity.type
_entity.pdbx_description
1 polymer ?
#
loop_
_entity_poly.entity_id
_entity_poly.type
_entity_poly.pdbx_seq_one_letter_code
_entity_poly.pdbx_strand_id
1 'polypeptide(L)'
;MRIALFAVDEAHCISEWGHNFRPDYLKLAGFAQEFGAERVLALTATATPPVLDDICRRFEIEPHCAIRTGFYRANLTIDTRVVDAVERASQGNRMKLFSNCH
;
A
#
# COMPACT_ATOMS: atom_id res chain seq x y z
N MET A 1 27.20 -1.75 15.04
CA MET A 1 25.97 -2.55 14.91
C MET A 1 25.72 -2.76 13.42
N ARG A 2 25.34 -3.96 12.96
CA ARG A 2 25.03 -4.20 11.53
C ARG A 2 23.54 -4.47 11.38
N ILE A 3 22.87 -3.72 10.52
CA ILE A 3 21.46 -3.93 10.20
C ILE A 3 21.38 -4.78 8.93
N ALA A 4 20.98 -6.04 9.07
CA ALA A 4 20.87 -6.96 7.93
C ALA A 4 19.69 -6.62 6.99
N LEU A 5 18.65 -5.98 7.52
CA LEU A 5 17.45 -5.58 6.77
C LEU A 5 16.79 -4.37 7.42
N PHE A 6 16.51 -3.34 6.62
CA PHE A 6 15.72 -2.18 6.99
C PHE A 6 14.38 -2.25 6.23
N ALA A 7 13.31 -2.59 6.94
CA ALA A 7 11.97 -2.72 6.36
C ALA A 7 11.15 -1.46 6.62
N VAL A 8 10.54 -0.92 5.57
CA VAL A 8 9.65 0.25 5.60
C VAL A 8 8.29 -0.16 5.11
N ASP A 9 7.32 -0.19 6.02
CA ASP A 9 5.91 -0.35 5.68
C ASP A 9 5.29 0.98 5.25
N GLU A 10 4.19 0.92 4.51
CA GLU A 10 3.50 2.10 3.95
C GLU A 10 4.44 3.08 3.23
N ALA A 11 5.41 2.52 2.47
CA ALA A 11 6.46 3.28 1.81
C ALA A 11 5.92 4.38 0.86
N HIS A 12 4.66 4.29 0.43
CA HIS A 12 4.00 5.35 -0.33
C HIS A 12 3.96 6.71 0.39
N CYS A 13 4.08 6.74 1.73
CA CYS A 13 4.11 7.97 2.52
C CYS A 13 5.33 8.86 2.23
N ILE A 14 6.39 8.33 1.60
CA ILE A 14 7.62 9.08 1.32
C ILE A 14 7.50 10.01 0.10
N SER A 15 6.52 9.78 -0.78
CA SER A 15 6.34 10.55 -2.01
C SER A 15 5.24 11.60 -1.83
N GLU A 16 5.50 12.81 -2.29
CA GLU A 16 4.53 13.91 -2.33
C GLU A 16 3.37 13.64 -3.30
N TRP A 17 3.58 12.73 -4.27
CA TRP A 17 2.55 12.24 -5.18
C TRP A 17 1.66 11.16 -4.54
N GLY A 18 1.99 10.72 -3.32
CA GLY A 18 1.23 9.75 -2.55
C GLY A 18 0.00 10.39 -1.90
N HIS A 19 -1.06 9.60 -1.75
CA HIS A 19 -2.31 10.02 -1.11
C HIS A 19 -2.18 10.33 0.40
N ASN A 20 -1.05 9.98 1.03
CA ASN A 20 -0.81 10.13 2.47
C ASN A 20 0.65 10.51 2.78
N PHE A 21 1.16 11.56 2.13
CA PHE A 21 2.53 12.01 2.32
C PHE A 21 2.84 12.38 3.78
N ARG A 22 3.98 11.90 4.29
CA ARG A 22 4.50 12.19 5.64
C ARG A 22 5.94 12.70 5.55
N PRO A 23 6.21 13.98 5.86
CA PRO A 23 7.57 14.53 5.78
C PRO A 23 8.62 13.75 6.58
N ASP A 24 8.23 13.16 7.71
CA ASP A 24 9.14 12.35 8.53
C ASP A 24 9.65 11.08 7.82
N TYR A 25 8.93 10.56 6.82
CA TYR A 25 9.39 9.40 6.05
C TYR A 25 10.62 9.73 5.20
N LEU A 26 10.86 11.01 4.87
CA LEU A 26 12.07 11.43 4.15
C LEU A 26 13.34 11.13 4.95
N LYS A 27 13.25 11.09 6.29
CA LYS A 27 14.38 10.78 7.18
C LYS A 27 14.76 9.30 7.15
N LEU A 28 13.82 8.40 6.80
CA LEU A 28 14.05 6.94 6.83
C LEU A 28 15.13 6.50 5.84
N ALA A 29 15.18 7.11 4.66
CA ALA A 29 16.24 6.86 3.68
C ALA A 29 17.62 7.23 4.26
N GLY A 30 17.72 8.39 4.90
CA GLY A 30 18.94 8.83 5.58
C GLY A 30 19.35 7.88 6.71
N PHE A 31 18.41 7.40 7.53
CA PHE A 31 18.70 6.44 8.59
C PHE A 31 19.17 5.08 8.06
N ALA A 32 18.60 4.58 6.97
CA ALA A 32 19.06 3.34 6.35
C ALA A 32 20.54 3.43 5.93
N GLN A 33 20.96 4.59 5.39
CA GLN A 33 22.36 4.86 5.06
C GLN A 33 23.23 5.06 6.30
N GLU A 34 22.79 5.88 7.26
CA GLU A 34 23.53 6.20 8.49
C GLU A 34 23.86 4.94 9.31
N PHE A 35 22.90 4.02 9.43
CA PHE A 35 23.09 2.76 10.15
C PHE A 35 23.69 1.64 9.29
N GLY A 36 24.03 1.93 8.03
CA GLY A 36 24.67 0.97 7.12
C GLY A 36 23.81 -0.28 6.89
N ALA A 37 22.52 -0.10 6.59
CA ALA A 37 21.62 -1.20 6.30
C ALA A 37 22.07 -1.97 5.06
N GLU A 38 22.31 -3.28 5.19
CA GLU A 38 22.76 -4.12 4.07
C GLU A 38 21.69 -4.27 2.99
N ARG A 39 20.41 -4.18 3.37
CA ARG A 39 19.26 -4.32 2.47
C ARG A 39 18.11 -3.43 2.93
N VAL A 40 17.37 -2.87 1.98
CA VAL A 40 16.13 -2.13 2.23
C VAL A 40 14.96 -2.87 1.58
N LEU A 41 13.86 -3.03 2.33
CA LEU A 41 12.60 -3.57 1.84
C LEU A 41 11.50 -2.52 2.04
N ALA A 42 11.01 -1.96 0.94
CA ALA A 42 9.90 -1.01 0.95
C ALA A 42 8.60 -1.70 0.53
N LEU A 43 7.59 -1.67 1.40
CA LEU A 43 6.30 -2.33 1.21
C LEU A 43 5.18 -1.30 1.11
N THR A 44 4.28 -1.50 0.15
CA THR A 44 3.04 -0.71 0.03
C THR A 44 2.06 -1.38 -0.93
N ALA A 45 0.76 -1.19 -0.68
CA ALA A 45 -0.29 -1.67 -1.58
C ALA A 45 -0.68 -0.66 -2.68
N THR A 46 -0.32 0.61 -2.52
CA THR A 46 -0.95 1.74 -3.24
C THR A 46 0.03 2.61 -4.04
N ALA A 47 1.23 2.10 -4.34
CA ALA A 47 2.20 2.84 -5.14
C ALA A 47 1.76 2.94 -6.62
N THR A 48 1.37 4.15 -7.02
CA THR A 48 1.27 4.54 -8.43
C THR A 48 2.67 4.59 -9.07
N PRO A 49 2.82 4.57 -10.40
CA PRO A 49 4.14 4.61 -11.03
C PRO A 49 5.04 5.77 -10.55
N PRO A 50 4.56 7.03 -10.43
CA PRO A 50 5.38 8.12 -9.89
C PRO A 50 5.81 7.91 -8.44
N VAL A 51 4.93 7.34 -7.60
CA VAL A 51 5.24 7.03 -6.20
C VAL A 51 6.27 5.91 -6.11
N LEU A 52 6.16 4.88 -6.96
CA LEU A 52 7.13 3.79 -7.04
C LEU A 52 8.52 4.32 -7.41
N ASP A 53 8.61 5.16 -8.43
CA ASP A 53 9.87 5.78 -8.88
C ASP A 53 10.50 6.62 -7.76
N ASP A 54 9.67 7.35 -7.00
CA ASP A 54 10.11 8.14 -5.86
C ASP A 54 10.61 7.30 -4.68
N ILE A 55 9.95 6.18 -4.39
CA ILE A 55 10.41 5.21 -3.38
C ILE A 55 11.77 4.64 -3.81
N CYS A 56 11.87 4.19 -5.06
CA CYS A 56 13.08 3.58 -5.59
C CYS A 56 14.26 4.56 -5.54
N ARG A 57 14.04 5.80 -5.98
CA ARG A 57 15.06 6.85 -5.97
C ARG A 57 15.55 7.18 -4.55
N ARG A 58 14.64 7.28 -3.58
CA ARG A 58 15.00 7.67 -2.21
C ARG A 58 15.70 6.56 -1.43
N PHE A 59 15.33 5.30 -1.64
CA PHE A 59 15.95 4.15 -0.98
C PHE A 59 17.04 3.47 -1.81
N GLU A 60 17.45 4.08 -2.94
CA GLU A 60 18.46 3.53 -3.86
C GLU A 60 18.13 2.09 -4.31
N ILE A 61 16.84 1.82 -4.55
CA ILE A 61 16.36 0.54 -5.04
C ILE A 61 16.41 0.55 -6.56
N GLU A 62 17.14 -0.40 -7.14
CA GLU A 62 17.19 -0.58 -8.59
C GLU A 62 15.81 -0.91 -9.17
N PRO A 63 15.42 -0.36 -10.34
CA PRO A 63 14.09 -0.58 -10.91
C PRO A 63 13.71 -2.06 -11.10
N HIS A 64 14.69 -2.93 -11.37
CA HIS A 64 14.45 -4.37 -11.53
C HIS A 64 14.15 -5.10 -10.21
N CYS A 65 14.41 -4.47 -9.06
CA CYS A 65 14.06 -4.97 -7.73
C CYS A 65 12.62 -4.59 -7.33
N ALA A 66 11.96 -3.69 -8.07
CA ALA A 66 10.60 -3.26 -7.80
C ALA A 66 9.59 -4.28 -8.34
N ILE A 67 8.93 -5.02 -7.45
CA ILE A 67 7.92 -6.02 -7.81
C ILE A 67 6.53 -5.40 -7.59
N ARG A 68 5.72 -5.32 -8.65
CA ARG A 68 4.32 -4.88 -8.57
C ARG A 68 3.39 -6.03 -8.95
N THR A 69 2.60 -6.49 -7.99
CA THR A 69 1.59 -7.53 -8.21
C THR A 69 0.25 -6.91 -8.60
N GLY A 70 -0.60 -7.70 -9.27
CA GLY A 70 -1.96 -7.27 -9.58
C GLY A 70 -2.86 -7.27 -8.35
N PHE A 71 -3.88 -6.41 -8.36
CA PHE A 71 -4.88 -6.33 -7.28
C PHE A 71 -6.03 -7.36 -7.43
N TYR A 72 -6.17 -7.97 -8.61
CA TYR A 72 -7.32 -8.82 -8.92
C TYR A 72 -7.41 -10.05 -8.00
N ARG A 73 -8.60 -10.28 -7.44
CA ARG A 73 -8.93 -11.44 -6.61
C ARG A 73 -10.06 -12.22 -7.26
N ALA A 74 -9.72 -13.35 -7.92
CA ALA A 74 -10.69 -14.20 -8.63
C ALA A 74 -11.80 -14.76 -7.73
N ASN A 75 -11.56 -14.84 -6.43
CA ASN A 75 -12.52 -15.32 -5.44
C ASN A 75 -13.45 -14.23 -4.88
N LEU A 76 -13.44 -13.01 -5.43
CA LEU A 76 -14.29 -11.91 -4.99
C LEU A 76 -15.30 -11.54 -6.09
N THR A 77 -16.59 -11.76 -5.84
CA THR A 77 -17.69 -11.25 -6.67
C THR A 77 -18.17 -9.94 -6.09
N ILE A 78 -18.30 -8.90 -6.92
CA ILE A 78 -18.79 -7.58 -6.51
C ILE A 78 -20.16 -7.35 -7.15
N ASP A 79 -21.21 -7.39 -6.33
CA ASP A 79 -22.59 -7.13 -6.73
C ASP A 79 -23.09 -5.80 -6.17
N THR A 80 -23.88 -5.08 -6.96
CA THR A 80 -24.57 -3.87 -6.52
C THR A 80 -26.08 -4.05 -6.64
N ARG A 81 -26.84 -3.49 -5.69
CA ARG A 81 -28.31 -3.48 -5.73
C ARG A 81 -28.81 -2.07 -5.53
N VAL A 82 -29.79 -1.68 -6.33
CA VAL A 82 -30.54 -0.44 -6.10
C VAL A 82 -31.44 -0.67 -4.89
N VAL A 83 -31.40 0.26 -3.95
CA VAL A 83 -32.24 0.23 -2.75
C VAL A 83 -33.00 1.55 -2.65
N ASP A 84 -34.28 1.48 -2.29
CA ASP A 84 -35.07 2.69 -2.07
C ASP A 84 -34.65 3.36 -0.75
N ALA A 85 -34.86 4.68 -0.65
CA ALA A 85 -34.41 5.47 0.51
C ALA A 85 -34.97 4.94 1.85
N VAL A 86 -36.17 4.37 1.83
CA VAL A 86 -36.83 3.75 2.99
C VAL A 86 -36.11 2.46 3.42
N GLU A 87 -35.67 1.64 2.46
CA GLU A 87 -34.94 0.39 2.74
C GLU A 87 -33.53 0.67 3.28
N ARG A 88 -32.87 1.72 2.78
CA ARG A 88 -31.53 2.13 3.23
C ARG A 88 -31.49 2.49 4.73
N ALA A 89 -32.52 3.15 5.25
CA ALA A 89 -32.62 3.50 6.67
C ALA A 89 -32.79 2.26 7.58
N SER A 90 -33.44 1.21 7.08
CA SER A 90 -33.66 -0.04 7.82
C SER A 90 -32.45 -0.99 7.83
N GLN A 91 -31.54 -0.86 6.86
CA GLN A 91 -30.33 -1.71 6.72
C GLN A 91 -29.07 -1.09 7.31
N GLY A 92 -29.19 0.01 8.06
CA GLY A 92 -28.10 0.62 8.79
C GLY A 92 -27.41 -0.41 9.70
N ASN A 93 -26.22 -0.85 9.26
CA ASN A 93 -25.22 -1.63 10.00
C ASN A 93 -25.26 -3.17 9.95
N ARG A 94 -25.85 -3.82 8.94
CA ARG A 94 -25.62 -5.27 8.70
C ARG A 94 -25.08 -5.54 7.29
N MET A 95 -23.78 -5.82 7.21
CA MET A 95 -23.17 -6.49 6.06
C MET A 95 -23.77 -7.89 5.94
N LYS A 96 -24.82 -8.05 5.13
CA LYS A 96 -25.36 -9.37 4.78
C LYS A 96 -24.40 -10.00 3.78
N LEU A 97 -23.48 -10.82 4.26
CA LEU A 97 -22.73 -11.75 3.43
C LEU A 97 -23.76 -12.70 2.78
N PHE A 98 -24.06 -12.50 1.50
CA PHE A 98 -24.85 -13.44 0.73
C PHE A 98 -23.99 -14.68 0.48
N SER A 99 -24.07 -15.63 1.40
CA SER A 99 -23.57 -17.00 1.21
C SER A 99 -24.56 -17.78 0.36
N ASN A 100 -24.44 -17.67 -0.96
CA ASN A 100 -25.05 -18.64 -1.87
C ASN A 100 -23.92 -19.43 -2.55
N CYS A 101 -23.43 -20.47 -1.84
CA CYS A 101 -22.79 -21.60 -2.49
C CYS A 101 -23.90 -22.49 -3.08
N HIS A 102 -23.97 -22.56 -4.40
CA HIS A 102 -24.45 -23.73 -5.14
C HIS A 102 -23.41 -24.07 -6.20
#